data_AF-A0A7C5UU63-F1
#
_entry.id   AF-A0A7C5UU63-F1
#
_cell.length_a   1.000
_cell.length_b   1.000
_cell.length_c   1.000
_cell.angle_alpha   90.00
_cell.angle_beta   90.00
_cell.angle_gamma   90.00
#
_symmetry.space_group_name_H-M   'P 1'
#
loop_
_entity.id
_entity.type
_entity.pdbx_description
1 polymer ?
#
loop_
_entity_poly.entity_id
_entity_poly.type
_entity_poly.pdbx_seq_one_letter_code
_entity_poly.pdbx_strand_id
1 'polypeptide(L)'
;MRGKAFLLLLCGVLLLGCSSRVTSTPEPPLIPAPTETPISVAPSPVPPTQPSAGPTPSPPRPTPPPQLANRPQVTIQGQLEGGIPYGITADGHAFKGDPQAPIILFEFSDFQ
;
A
#
# COMPACT_ATOMS: atom_id res chain seq x y z
N MET A 1 38.63 36.46 33.82
CA MET A 1 37.79 37.19 32.84
C MET A 1 37.91 36.69 31.39
N ARG A 2 38.95 35.91 31.01
CA ARG A 2 39.16 35.45 29.62
C ARG A 2 38.24 34.30 29.16
N GLY A 3 37.69 33.48 30.06
CA GLY A 3 36.83 32.34 29.71
C GLY A 3 35.41 32.70 29.25
N LYS A 4 34.85 33.82 29.74
CA LYS A 4 33.49 34.26 29.36
C LYS A 4 33.42 34.74 27.91
N ALA A 5 34.47 35.40 27.41
CA ALA A 5 34.53 35.85 26.02
C ALA A 5 34.62 34.67 25.03
N PHE A 6 35.32 33.59 25.39
CA PHE A 6 35.44 32.39 24.57
C PHE A 6 34.12 31.61 24.50
N LEU A 7 33.40 31.51 25.62
CA LEU A 7 32.10 30.85 25.68
C LEU A 7 31.02 31.59 24.85
N LEU A 8 31.04 32.93 24.87
CA LEU A 8 30.10 33.74 24.09
C LEU A 8 30.39 33.66 22.58
N LEU A 9 31.67 33.60 22.20
CA LEU A 9 32.08 33.41 20.80
C LEU A 9 31.61 32.04 20.27
N LEU A 10 31.78 30.98 21.06
CA LEU A 10 31.37 29.62 20.69
C LEU A 10 29.85 29.50 20.52
N CYS A 11 29.06 30.10 21.42
CA CYS A 11 27.60 30.15 21.29
C CYS A 11 27.14 30.93 20.04
N GLY A 12 27.84 32.02 19.69
CA GLY A 12 27.53 32.80 18.49
C GLY A 12 27.71 31.99 17.19
N VAL A 13 28.76 31.17 17.11
CA VAL A 13 29.02 30.32 15.93
C VAL A 13 28.00 29.18 15.82
N LEU A 14 27.60 28.58 16.95
CA LEU A 14 26.62 27.48 16.97
C LEU A 14 25.20 27.94 16.58
N LEU A 15 24.82 29.18 16.89
CA LEU A 15 23.49 29.70 16.57
C LEU A 15 23.35 30.22 15.12
N LEU A 16 24.46 30.52 14.44
CA LEU A 16 24.44 31.00 13.05
C LEU A 16 24.40 29.88 12.00
N GLY A 17 24.68 28.63 12.39
CA GLY A 17 24.86 27.50 11.46
C GLY A 17 23.58 26.76 11.02
N CYS A 18 22.42 27.05 11.60
CA CYS A 18 21.19 26.28 11.36
C CYS A 18 20.27 26.84 10.25
N SER A 19 20.58 28.00 9.69
CA SER A 19 19.71 28.64 8.70
C SER A 19 20.21 28.39 7.29
N SER A 20 19.38 27.71 6.49
CA SER A 20 19.36 27.72 5.01
C SER A 20 20.00 26.54 4.29
N ARG A 21 19.34 25.38 4.35
CA ARG A 21 19.16 24.57 3.14
C ARG A 21 17.69 24.29 2.93
N VAL A 22 16.99 25.24 2.31
CA VAL A 22 15.71 24.99 1.66
C VAL A 22 16.04 24.27 0.36
N THR A 23 16.12 22.95 0.43
CA THR A 23 16.13 22.11 -0.77
C THR A 23 14.71 22.12 -1.30
N SER A 24 14.44 22.89 -2.35
CA SER A 24 13.20 22.80 -3.12
C SER A 24 13.12 21.39 -3.72
N THR A 25 12.22 20.55 -3.21
CA THR A 25 11.87 19.27 -3.83
C THR A 25 11.36 19.56 -5.25
N PRO A 26 11.96 18.99 -6.31
CA PRO A 26 11.44 19.14 -7.67
C PRO A 26 10.03 18.56 -7.76
N GLU A 27 9.15 19.25 -8.49
CA GLU A 27 7.79 18.77 -8.76
C GLU A 27 7.87 17.43 -9.51
N PRO A 28 7.13 16.39 -9.07
CA PRO A 28 7.16 15.11 -9.73
C PRO A 28 6.57 15.21 -11.15
N PRO A 29 7.16 14.54 -12.16
CA PRO A 29 6.60 14.54 -13.51
C PRO A 29 5.21 13.91 -13.51
N LEU A 30 4.23 14.63 -14.06
CA LEU A 30 2.87 14.12 -14.28
C LEU A 30 2.91 12.99 -15.31
N ILE A 31 2.68 11.76 -14.85
CA ILE A 31 2.48 10.61 -15.74
C ILE A 31 1.06 10.74 -16.33
N PRO A 32 0.87 10.73 -17.66
CA PRO A 32 -0.45 10.74 -18.25
C PRO A 32 -1.22 9.47 -17.85
N ALA A 33 -2.50 9.64 -17.50
CA ALA A 33 -3.38 8.52 -17.22
C ALA A 33 -3.46 7.58 -18.45
N PRO A 34 -3.53 6.25 -18.24
CA PRO A 34 -3.70 5.31 -19.35
C PRO A 34 -5.00 5.65 -20.09
N THR A 35 -4.89 5.87 -21.39
CA THR A 35 -6.05 6.03 -22.28
C THR A 35 -6.76 4.69 -22.38
N GLU A 36 -7.90 4.55 -21.70
CA GLU A 36 -8.74 3.36 -21.82
C GLU A 36 -9.25 3.25 -23.27
N THR A 37 -8.83 2.17 -23.94
CA THR A 37 -9.36 1.83 -25.26
C THR A 37 -10.76 1.24 -25.06
N PRO A 38 -11.82 1.77 -25.68
CA PRO A 38 -13.16 1.21 -25.51
C PRO A 38 -13.21 -0.21 -26.09
N ILE A 39 -13.53 -1.18 -25.23
CA ILE A 39 -13.71 -2.57 -25.62
C ILE A 39 -15.02 -2.64 -26.43
N SER A 40 -14.90 -2.96 -27.71
CA SER A 40 -16.02 -3.18 -28.63
C SER A 40 -16.79 -4.44 -28.20
N VAL A 41 -17.99 -4.26 -27.68
CA VAL A 41 -18.88 -5.36 -27.29
C VAL A 41 -19.50 -5.96 -28.56
N ALA A 42 -19.15 -7.21 -28.86
CA ALA A 42 -19.79 -7.98 -29.92
C ALA A 42 -21.25 -8.33 -29.54
N PRO A 43 -22.20 -8.34 -30.49
CA PRO A 43 -23.59 -8.70 -30.21
C PRO A 43 -23.74 -10.20 -29.92
N SER A 44 -24.45 -10.53 -28.84
CA SER A 44 -24.78 -11.91 -28.45
C SER A 44 -25.71 -12.60 -29.45
N PRO A 45 -25.48 -13.89 -29.79
CA PRO A 45 -26.40 -14.66 -30.62
C PRO A 45 -27.69 -15.04 -29.85
N VAL A 46 -28.80 -15.08 -30.60
CA VAL A 46 -30.16 -15.44 -30.12
C VAL A 46 -30.22 -16.93 -29.72
N PRO A 47 -30.84 -17.30 -28.58
CA PRO A 47 -30.93 -18.69 -28.15
C PRO A 47 -31.98 -19.50 -28.94
N PRO A 48 -31.70 -20.78 -29.27
CA PRO A 48 -32.69 -21.66 -29.90
C PRO A 48 -33.74 -22.15 -28.89
N THR A 49 -34.92 -22.49 -29.42
CA THR A 49 -36.11 -22.98 -28.71
C THR A 49 -35.82 -24.24 -27.88
N GLN A 50 -36.07 -24.19 -26.57
CA GLN A 50 -35.74 -25.23 -25.58
C GLN A 50 -36.87 -26.30 -25.48
N PRO A 51 -36.56 -27.61 -25.55
CA PRO A 51 -37.50 -28.69 -25.24
C PRO A 51 -37.83 -28.77 -23.74
N SER A 52 -39.04 -29.26 -23.45
CA SER A 52 -39.67 -29.37 -22.12
C SER A 52 -38.77 -29.93 -21.02
N ALA A 53 -38.68 -29.20 -19.91
CA ALA A 53 -37.79 -29.46 -18.78
C ALA A 53 -38.19 -30.71 -17.98
N GLY A 54 -37.24 -31.63 -17.80
CA GLY A 54 -37.23 -32.55 -16.66
C GLY A 54 -37.00 -31.79 -15.34
N PRO A 55 -37.01 -32.47 -14.19
CA PRO A 55 -36.81 -31.82 -12.89
C PRO A 55 -35.46 -31.10 -12.86
N THR A 56 -35.48 -29.77 -12.84
CA THR A 56 -34.30 -28.92 -12.72
C THR A 56 -33.59 -29.26 -11.40
N PRO A 57 -32.32 -29.70 -11.41
CA PRO A 57 -31.57 -29.84 -10.18
C PRO A 57 -31.43 -28.47 -9.52
N SER A 58 -31.66 -28.41 -8.20
CA SER A 58 -31.46 -27.18 -7.43
C SER A 58 -30.06 -26.60 -7.69
N PRO A 59 -29.93 -25.26 -7.80
CA PRO A 59 -28.64 -24.63 -8.02
C PRO A 59 -27.66 -25.02 -6.89
N PRO A 60 -26.38 -25.21 -7.20
CA PRO A 60 -25.39 -25.52 -6.19
C PRO A 60 -25.37 -24.40 -5.16
N ARG A 61 -25.40 -24.78 -3.87
CA ARG A 61 -25.24 -23.84 -2.76
C ARG A 61 -23.92 -23.08 -2.95
N PRO A 62 -23.88 -21.75 -2.78
CA PRO A 62 -22.63 -21.01 -2.85
C PRO A 62 -21.62 -21.60 -1.88
N THR A 63 -20.49 -22.04 -2.39
CA THR A 63 -19.35 -22.44 -1.56
C THR A 63 -18.91 -21.19 -0.78
N PRO A 64 -18.85 -21.23 0.56
CA PRO A 64 -18.30 -20.10 1.31
C PRO A 64 -16.88 -19.81 0.81
N PRO A 65 -16.48 -18.53 0.70
CA PRO A 65 -15.13 -18.18 0.29
C PRO A 65 -14.13 -18.88 1.22
N PRO A 66 -12.97 -19.32 0.71
CA PRO A 66 -11.91 -19.89 1.55
C PRO A 66 -11.62 -18.90 2.68
N GLN A 67 -11.98 -19.25 3.91
CA GLN A 67 -11.50 -18.52 5.06
C GLN A 67 -10.00 -18.81 5.14
N LEU A 68 -9.18 -17.81 4.84
CA LEU A 68 -7.73 -17.85 5.09
C LEU A 68 -7.56 -18.03 6.60
N ALA A 69 -7.46 -19.27 7.05
CA ALA A 69 -7.36 -19.64 8.46
C ALA A 69 -6.10 -19.06 9.15
N ASN A 70 -5.17 -18.48 8.38
CA ASN A 70 -3.92 -17.90 8.85
C ASN A 70 -3.73 -16.45 8.35
N ARG A 71 -4.64 -15.53 8.70
CA ARG A 71 -4.32 -14.10 8.54
C ARG A 71 -3.27 -13.69 9.59
N PRO A 72 -2.17 -13.03 9.20
CA PRO A 72 -1.21 -12.49 10.16
C PRO A 72 -1.91 -11.50 11.10
N GLN A 73 -1.67 -11.65 12.40
CA GLN A 73 -2.01 -10.62 13.36
C GLN A 73 -1.01 -9.48 13.20
N VAL A 74 -1.49 -8.24 13.08
CA VAL A 74 -0.64 -7.07 12.84
C VAL A 74 -0.95 -5.94 13.81
N THR A 75 0.08 -5.20 14.19
CA THR A 75 -0.03 -3.92 14.88
C THR A 75 0.30 -2.80 13.90
N ILE A 76 -0.69 -1.97 13.57
CA ILE A 76 -0.48 -0.79 12.71
C ILE A 76 0.26 0.27 13.52
N GLN A 77 1.42 0.70 13.02
CA GLN A 77 2.23 1.75 13.66
C GLN A 77 2.02 3.12 13.03
N GLY A 78 1.58 3.17 11.77
CA GLY A 78 1.32 4.42 11.08
C GLY A 78 0.86 4.22 9.64
N GLN A 79 0.93 5.30 8.87
CA GLN A 79 0.63 5.33 7.44
C GLN A 79 1.75 6.05 6.70
N LEU A 80 2.09 5.55 5.52
CA LEU A 80 2.99 6.20 4.57
C LEU A 80 2.23 7.26 3.76
N GLU A 81 2.96 8.03 2.96
CA GLU A 81 2.37 8.87 1.93
C GLU A 81 1.46 8.02 1.01
N GLY A 82 0.28 8.54 0.69
CA GLY A 82 -0.76 7.80 -0.01
C GLY A 82 -1.64 6.90 0.88
N GLY A 83 -1.52 7.00 2.21
CA GLY A 83 -2.43 6.32 3.15
C GLY A 83 -2.17 4.82 3.31
N ILE A 84 -1.00 4.34 2.88
CA ILE A 84 -0.65 2.92 2.96
C ILE A 84 -0.24 2.58 4.40
N PRO A 85 -0.97 1.71 5.12
CA PRO A 85 -0.62 1.37 6.49
C PRO A 85 0.67 0.56 6.54
N TYR A 86 1.42 0.74 7.63
CA TYR A 86 2.62 -0.05 7.93
C TYR A 86 2.70 -0.39 9.42
N GLY A 87 3.48 -1.41 9.75
CA GLY A 87 3.73 -1.80 11.13
C GLY A 87 4.44 -3.13 11.26
N ILE A 88 4.12 -3.87 12.31
CA ILE A 88 4.79 -5.12 12.69
C ILE A 88 3.76 -6.25 12.89
N THR A 89 4.08 -7.46 12.41
CA THR A 89 3.29 -8.67 12.65
C THR A 89 3.48 -9.20 14.08
N ALA A 90 2.63 -10.12 14.54
CA ALA A 90 2.81 -10.78 15.84
C ALA A 90 4.16 -11.51 15.98
N ASP A 91 4.73 -11.95 14.86
CA ASP A 91 6.04 -12.64 14.81
C ASP A 91 7.23 -11.68 14.71
N GLY A 92 6.99 -10.36 14.73
CA GLY A 92 8.04 -9.34 14.69
C GLY A 92 8.51 -8.93 13.29
N HIS A 93 7.81 -9.35 12.22
CA HIS A 93 8.15 -8.97 10.85
C HIS A 93 7.54 -7.62 10.47
N ALA A 94 8.27 -6.82 9.71
CA ALA A 94 7.71 -5.60 9.13
C ALA A 94 6.67 -5.92 8.06
N PHE A 95 5.60 -5.13 8.00
CA PHE A 95 4.63 -5.19 6.90
C PHE A 95 4.28 -3.79 6.40
N LYS A 96 3.81 -3.75 5.15
CA LYS A 96 3.27 -2.57 4.47
C LYS A 96 2.12 -3.00 3.57
N GLY A 97 1.01 -2.27 3.60
CA GLY A 97 -0.20 -2.57 2.82
C GLY A 97 -1.35 -3.08 3.69
N ASP A 98 -2.50 -3.35 3.05
CA ASP A 98 -3.72 -3.77 3.73
C ASP A 98 -3.57 -5.20 4.29
N PRO A 99 -3.62 -5.41 5.63
CA PRO A 99 -3.57 -6.74 6.22
C PRO A 99 -4.82 -7.59 5.93
N GLN A 100 -5.90 -6.96 5.46
CA GLN A 100 -7.12 -7.63 5.03
C GLN A 100 -7.14 -7.95 3.53
N ALA A 101 -6.09 -7.61 2.78
CA ALA A 101 -5.97 -7.94 1.37
C ALA A 101 -6.18 -9.44 1.11
N PRO A 102 -6.75 -9.83 -0.04
CA PRO A 102 -6.96 -11.23 -0.41
C PRO A 102 -5.64 -11.96 -0.70
N ILE A 103 -4.58 -11.21 -0.99
CA ILE A 103 -3.24 -11.72 -1.32
C ILE A 103 -2.25 -11.01 -0.40
N ILE A 104 -1.35 -11.79 0.19
CA ILE A 104 -0.26 -11.32 1.04
C ILE A 104 1.05 -11.80 0.41
N LEU A 105 2.01 -10.90 0.27
CA LEU A 105 3.35 -11.21 -0.22
C LEU A 105 4.32 -11.29 0.97
N PHE A 106 5.09 -12.38 1.05
CA PHE A 106 6.17 -12.54 2.02
C PHE A 106 7.50 -12.35 1.29
N GLU A 107 8.28 -11.37 1.74
CA GLU A 107 9.61 -11.08 1.20
C GLU A 107 10.67 -11.56 2.19
N PHE A 108 11.67 -12.27 1.68
CA PHE A 108 12.84 -12.71 2.43
C PHE A 108 14.09 -12.14 1.76
N SER A 109 14.82 -11.29 2.48
CA SER A 109 16.03 -10.62 1.99
C SER A 109 17.20 -10.87 2.94
N ASP A 110 18.39 -11.08 2.40
CA ASP A 110 19.66 -11.15 3.13
C ASP A 110 20.60 -10.05 2.61
N PHE A 111 21.15 -9.24 3.51
CA PHE A 111 22.05 -8.13 3.18
C PHE A 111 23.45 -8.51 3.67
N GLN A 112 24.41 -8.64 2.73
CA GLN A 112 25.83 -8.92 3.00
C GLN A 112 26.71 -7.70 2.72
#